data_AF-A0A7J9LHD1-F1
#
_entry.id   AF-A0A7J9LHD1-F1
#
_cell.length_a   1.000
_cell.length_b   1.000
_cell.length_c   1.000
_cell.angle_alpha   90.00
_cell.angle_beta   90.00
_cell.angle_gamma   90.00
#
_symmetry.space_group_name_H-M   'P 1'
#
loop_
_entity.id
_entity.type
_entity.pdbx_description
1 polymer ?
#
loop_
_entity_poly.entity_id
_entity_poly.type
_entity_poly.pdbx_seq_one_letter_code
_entity_poly.pdbx_strand_id
1 'polypeptide(L)'
;MGMSKIDRKRIQTGVNYASGSSGLLPQNGHFLHKNVINFFQQVDLFENTTMEDLKSKFDSCKGFTQYLSKSLFFIHHAGNDLGLTFEAEMAKKYSIDKYAKLLIEEFSKQLKRLYTLGARKFFVSNVSPLGCSPFSINT
;
A
#
# COMPACT_ATOMS: atom_id res chain seq x y z
N MET A 1 13.15 -3.91 -5.10
CA MET A 1 13.43 -4.99 -4.15
C MET A 1 14.67 -5.75 -4.61
N GLY A 2 15.69 -5.89 -3.75
CA GLY A 2 17.02 -6.44 -4.09
C GLY A 2 17.08 -7.97 -4.30
N MET A 3 16.00 -8.59 -4.77
CA MET A 3 15.96 -10.03 -5.01
C MET A 3 16.46 -10.37 -6.41
N SER A 4 17.29 -11.41 -6.49
CA SER A 4 17.75 -11.97 -7.76
C SER A 4 16.57 -12.53 -8.58
N LYS A 5 16.74 -12.65 -9.91
CA LYS A 5 15.70 -13.22 -10.78
C LYS A 5 15.34 -14.68 -10.40
N ILE A 6 16.28 -15.42 -9.81
CA ILE A 6 16.08 -16.81 -9.39
C ILE A 6 15.19 -16.85 -8.13
N ASP A 7 15.41 -15.95 -7.19
CA ASP A 7 14.63 -15.88 -5.95
C ASP A 7 13.18 -15.44 -6.20
N ARG A 8 12.95 -14.57 -7.20
CA ARG A 8 11.59 -14.21 -7.65
C ARG A 8 10.82 -15.41 -8.21
N LYS A 9 11.49 -16.32 -8.92
CA LYS A 9 10.88 -17.58 -9.37
C LYS A 9 10.53 -18.53 -8.20
N ARG A 10 11.03 -18.29 -6.99
CA ARG A 10 10.68 -19.00 -5.74
C ARG A 10 9.69 -18.26 -4.84
N ILE A 11 8.92 -17.28 -5.32
CA ILE A 11 7.74 -16.79 -4.57
C ILE A 11 6.81 -17.99 -4.27
N GLN A 12 6.93 -18.55 -3.07
CA GLN A 12 6.12 -19.63 -2.51
C GLN A 12 5.47 -19.22 -1.17
N THR A 13 5.89 -18.09 -0.57
CA THR A 13 5.57 -17.72 0.82
C THR A 13 4.94 -16.32 1.00
N GLY A 14 4.44 -15.71 -0.09
CA GLY A 14 3.86 -14.36 -0.09
C GLY A 14 4.86 -13.27 -0.49
N VAL A 15 4.36 -12.06 -0.73
CA VAL A 15 5.16 -10.91 -1.15
C VAL A 15 4.76 -9.70 -0.32
N ASN A 16 5.75 -8.97 0.20
CA ASN A 16 5.53 -7.76 0.99
C ASN A 16 6.01 -6.52 0.20
N TYR A 17 5.08 -5.62 -0.07
CA TYR A 17 5.33 -4.34 -0.74
C TYR A 17 5.33 -3.14 0.21
N ALA A 18 5.03 -3.35 1.50
CA ALA A 18 4.93 -2.26 2.46
C ALA A 18 6.26 -1.52 2.59
N SER A 19 6.16 -0.19 2.70
CA SER A 19 7.29 0.71 2.90
C SER A 19 7.04 1.56 4.14
N GLY A 20 8.07 1.67 4.99
CA GLY A 20 8.02 2.55 6.15
C GLY A 20 7.78 3.99 5.73
N SER A 21 7.00 4.72 6.53
CA SER A 21 6.61 6.11 6.25
C SER A 21 5.78 6.30 4.96
N SER A 22 5.32 5.22 4.32
CA SER A 22 4.44 5.30 3.15
C SER A 22 3.16 6.05 3.46
N GLY A 23 2.76 6.89 2.52
CA GLY A 23 1.44 7.49 2.46
C GLY A 23 0.64 7.04 1.24
N LEU A 24 -0.62 7.50 1.20
CA LEU A 24 -1.55 7.30 0.10
C LEU A 24 -1.31 8.29 -1.04
N LEU A 25 -0.93 9.53 -0.71
CA LEU A 25 -0.57 10.54 -1.72
C LEU A 25 0.90 10.42 -2.10
N PRO A 26 1.28 10.61 -3.38
CA PRO A 26 2.66 10.46 -3.81
C PRO A 26 3.67 11.37 -3.11
N GLN A 27 3.23 12.55 -2.69
CA GLN A 27 4.06 13.53 -1.97
C GLN A 27 4.28 13.20 -0.49
N ASN A 28 3.46 12.34 0.10
CA ASN A 28 3.49 12.06 1.53
C ASN A 28 4.69 11.15 1.90
N GLY A 29 5.32 11.42 3.05
CA GLY A 29 6.48 10.65 3.53
C GLY A 29 7.83 11.07 2.94
N HIS A 30 7.84 11.87 1.86
CA HIS A 30 9.09 12.39 1.26
C HIS A 30 9.89 13.30 2.19
N PHE A 31 9.22 14.00 3.12
CA PHE A 31 9.89 14.83 4.11
C PHE A 31 10.72 14.00 5.11
N LEU A 32 10.35 12.73 5.35
CA LEU A 32 11.11 11.82 6.21
C LEU A 32 12.22 11.13 5.42
N HIS A 33 11.90 10.57 4.25
CA HIS A 33 12.88 9.93 3.37
C HIS A 33 12.54 10.14 1.89
N LYS A 34 13.55 10.48 1.08
CA LYS A 34 13.39 10.71 -0.37
C LYS A 34 12.99 9.46 -1.18
N ASN A 35 13.13 8.27 -0.60
CA ASN A 35 12.93 6.98 -1.28
C ASN A 35 11.74 6.19 -0.72
N VAL A 36 10.76 6.85 -0.09
CA VAL A 36 9.52 6.20 0.37
C VAL A 36 8.75 5.68 -0.84
N ILE A 37 8.25 4.44 -0.74
CA ILE A 37 7.41 3.83 -1.78
C ILE A 37 5.95 4.01 -1.35
N ASN A 38 5.26 4.98 -1.95
CA ASN A 38 3.86 5.27 -1.64
C ASN A 38 2.92 4.16 -2.13
N PHE A 39 1.65 4.16 -1.69
CA PHE A 39 0.73 3.07 -1.99
C PHE A 39 0.53 2.83 -3.50
N PHE A 40 0.48 3.89 -4.31
CA PHE A 40 0.40 3.77 -5.76
C PHE A 40 1.60 2.99 -6.33
N GLN A 41 2.81 3.32 -5.90
CA GLN A 41 4.02 2.61 -6.32
C GLN A 41 4.06 1.17 -5.81
N GLN A 42 3.51 0.89 -4.62
CA GLN A 42 3.37 -0.49 -4.12
C GLN A 42 2.47 -1.32 -5.03
N VAL A 43 1.37 -0.74 -5.53
CA VAL A 43 0.49 -1.39 -6.51
C VAL A 43 1.19 -1.54 -7.87
N ASP A 44 1.94 -0.54 -8.34
CA ASP A 44 2.77 -0.66 -9.55
C ASP A 44 3.77 -1.81 -9.45
N LEU A 45 4.43 -1.94 -8.30
CA LEU A 45 5.35 -3.04 -8.07
C LEU A 45 4.63 -4.38 -8.09
N PHE A 46 3.44 -4.49 -7.51
CA PHE A 46 2.63 -5.71 -7.60
C PHE A 46 2.30 -6.05 -9.06
N GLU A 47 1.79 -5.08 -9.82
CA GLU A 47 1.37 -5.24 -11.21
C GLU A 47 2.56 -5.59 -12.13
N ASN A 48 3.66 -4.86 -12.02
CA ASN A 48 4.78 -4.97 -12.96
C ASN A 48 5.80 -6.05 -12.59
N THR A 49 5.84 -6.51 -11.34
CA THR A 49 6.84 -7.51 -10.92
C THR A 49 6.19 -8.84 -10.58
N THR A 50 5.29 -8.88 -9.59
CA THR A 50 4.72 -10.15 -9.15
C THR A 50 3.77 -10.70 -10.18
N MET A 51 2.92 -9.90 -10.84
CA MET A 51 1.99 -10.50 -11.80
C MET A 51 2.71 -11.17 -12.97
N GLU A 52 3.79 -10.57 -13.51
CA GLU A 52 4.56 -11.19 -14.59
C GLU A 52 5.25 -12.48 -14.12
N ASP A 53 6.02 -12.40 -13.04
CA ASP A 53 6.77 -13.54 -12.51
C ASP A 53 5.84 -14.67 -12.05
N LEU A 54 4.71 -14.33 -11.42
CA LEU A 54 3.74 -15.29 -10.91
C LEU A 54 2.92 -15.91 -12.04
N LYS A 55 2.46 -15.13 -13.04
CA LYS A 55 1.72 -15.66 -14.20
C LYS A 55 2.52 -16.72 -14.93
N SER A 56 3.84 -16.54 -15.08
CA SER A 56 4.73 -17.51 -15.75
C SER A 56 4.79 -18.88 -15.08
N LYS A 57 4.30 -19.02 -13.83
CA LYS A 57 4.24 -20.30 -13.10
C LYS A 57 2.95 -21.08 -13.30
N PHE A 58 1.99 -20.54 -14.06
CA PHE A 58 0.71 -21.18 -14.32
C PHE A 58 0.56 -21.51 -15.79
N ASP A 59 0.09 -22.73 -16.07
CA ASP A 59 -0.13 -23.21 -17.43
C ASP A 59 -1.33 -22.54 -18.13
N SER A 60 -2.16 -21.79 -17.37
CA SER A 60 -3.30 -21.07 -17.93
C SER A 60 -3.63 -19.79 -17.17
N CYS A 61 -4.18 -18.82 -17.92
CA CYS A 61 -4.72 -17.59 -17.35
C CYS A 61 -5.84 -17.85 -16.32
N LYS A 62 -6.65 -18.89 -16.54
CA LYS A 62 -7.71 -19.31 -15.61
C LYS A 62 -7.13 -19.77 -14.26
N GLY A 63 -6.08 -20.60 -14.29
CA GLY A 63 -5.39 -21.07 -13.09
C GLY A 63 -4.80 -19.92 -12.28
N PHE A 64 -4.10 -19.00 -12.95
CA PHE A 64 -3.56 -17.80 -12.32
C PHE A 64 -4.65 -16.91 -11.69
N THR A 65 -5.73 -16.65 -12.41
CA THR A 65 -6.85 -15.84 -11.91
C THR A 65 -7.51 -16.48 -10.69
N GLN A 66 -7.69 -17.81 -10.72
CA GLN A 66 -8.22 -18.55 -9.58
C GLN A 66 -7.28 -18.47 -8.37
N TYR A 67 -5.96 -18.55 -8.57
CA TYR A 67 -4.97 -18.38 -7.50
C TYR A 67 -5.05 -16.99 -6.86
N LEU A 68 -5.06 -15.93 -7.68
CA LEU A 68 -5.16 -14.55 -7.16
C LEU A 68 -6.48 -14.31 -6.42
N SER A 69 -7.61 -14.81 -6.92
CA SER A 69 -8.90 -14.66 -6.24
C SER A 69 -8.96 -15.33 -4.87
N LYS A 70 -8.10 -16.33 -4.61
CA LYS A 70 -7.99 -17.01 -3.32
C LYS A 70 -6.96 -16.37 -2.39
N SER A 71 -6.04 -15.57 -2.92
CA SER A 71 -4.99 -14.88 -2.17
C SER A 71 -5.55 -13.73 -1.33
N LEU A 72 -4.97 -13.52 -0.15
CA LEU A 72 -5.35 -12.43 0.75
C LEU A 72 -4.44 -11.22 0.52
N PHE A 73 -5.06 -10.06 0.30
CA PHE A 73 -4.38 -8.77 0.20
C PHE A 73 -4.54 -8.03 1.54
N PHE A 74 -3.48 -8.01 2.34
CA PHE A 74 -3.43 -7.27 3.59
C PHE A 74 -2.97 -5.83 3.34
N ILE A 75 -3.76 -4.86 3.79
CA ILE A 75 -3.55 -3.45 3.50
C ILE A 75 -3.66 -2.65 4.81
N HIS A 76 -2.61 -1.89 5.12
CA HIS A 76 -2.53 -0.97 6.25
C HIS A 76 -1.85 0.32 5.78
N HIS A 77 -2.60 1.41 5.74
CA HIS A 77 -2.18 2.72 5.23
C HIS A 77 -2.91 3.85 6.00
N ALA A 78 -2.68 5.11 5.60
CA ALA A 78 -3.27 6.34 6.16
C ALA A 78 -2.75 6.79 7.54
N GLY A 79 -2.08 5.92 8.31
CA GLY A 79 -1.52 6.31 9.62
C GLY A 79 -0.46 7.40 9.54
N ASN A 80 0.47 7.30 8.58
CA ASN A 80 1.49 8.34 8.36
C ASN A 80 0.88 9.62 7.78
N ASP A 81 -0.12 9.48 6.92
CA ASP A 81 -0.82 10.60 6.30
C ASP A 81 -1.54 11.44 7.36
N LEU A 82 -2.38 10.81 8.19
CA LEU A 82 -3.18 11.49 9.20
C LEU A 82 -2.39 11.91 10.46
N GLY A 83 -1.22 11.30 10.69
CA GLY A 83 -0.33 11.65 11.79
C GLY A 83 0.76 12.64 11.36
N LEU A 84 2.01 12.18 11.35
CA LEU A 84 3.21 12.99 11.12
C LEU A 84 3.12 13.87 9.85
N THR A 85 2.62 13.34 8.74
CA THR A 85 2.52 14.11 7.49
C THR A 85 1.50 15.24 7.60
N PHE A 86 0.37 14.96 8.25
CA PHE A 86 -0.66 15.98 8.45
C PHE A 86 -0.11 17.13 9.29
N GLU A 87 0.47 16.82 10.45
CA GLU A 87 1.02 17.82 11.37
C GLU A 87 2.15 18.63 10.73
N ALA A 88 3.08 17.98 10.03
CA ALA A 88 4.25 18.65 9.46
C ALA A 88 3.92 19.50 8.22
N GLU A 89 3.07 19.00 7.31
CA GLU A 89 2.96 19.58 5.96
C GLU A 89 1.54 19.98 5.55
N MET A 90 0.52 19.27 6.02
CA MET A 90 -0.84 19.38 5.47
C MET A 90 -1.81 20.19 6.34
N ALA A 91 -1.54 20.34 7.64
CA ALA A 91 -2.39 21.08 8.57
C ALA A 91 -2.55 22.56 8.18
N LYS A 92 -1.56 23.15 7.49
CA LYS A 92 -1.63 24.52 6.95
C LYS A 92 -2.47 24.63 5.66
N LYS A 93 -2.70 23.51 4.97
CA LYS A 93 -3.34 23.46 3.65
C LYS A 93 -4.76 22.91 3.70
N TYR A 94 -5.05 22.03 4.65
CA TYR A 94 -6.32 21.31 4.76
C TYR A 94 -6.79 21.25 6.21
N SER A 95 -8.11 21.32 6.41
CA SER A 95 -8.69 20.75 7.63
C SER A 95 -8.57 19.22 7.59
N ILE A 96 -8.55 18.59 8.77
CA ILE A 96 -8.40 17.14 8.88
C ILE A 96 -9.50 16.39 8.10
N ASP A 97 -10.75 16.86 8.15
CA ASP A 97 -11.86 16.24 7.43
C ASP A 97 -11.71 16.30 5.91
N LYS A 98 -11.24 17.45 5.39
CA LYS A 98 -10.99 17.61 3.95
C LYS A 98 -9.85 16.71 3.49
N TYR A 99 -8.81 16.62 4.31
CA TYR A 99 -7.67 15.76 4.03
C TYR A 99 -8.04 14.27 4.06
N ALA A 100 -8.80 13.85 5.07
CA ALA A 100 -9.30 12.47 5.17
C ALA A 100 -10.15 12.07 3.95
N LYS A 101 -11.02 12.96 3.45
CA LYS A 101 -11.79 12.72 2.22
C LYS A 101 -10.88 12.49 1.01
N LEU A 102 -9.86 13.33 0.84
CA LEU A 102 -8.88 13.18 -0.24
C LEU A 102 -8.15 11.82 -0.15
N LEU A 103 -7.75 11.42 1.06
CA LEU A 103 -7.11 10.12 1.30
C LEU A 103 -8.04 8.95 0.95
N ILE A 104 -9.32 9.03 1.34
CA ILE A 104 -10.32 7.99 1.02
C ILE A 104 -10.50 7.85 -0.50
N GLU A 105 -10.52 8.96 -1.23
CA GLU A 105 -10.62 8.95 -2.69
C GLU A 105 -9.44 8.22 -3.33
N GLU A 106 -8.20 8.57 -2.94
CA GLU A 106 -7.00 7.91 -3.47
C GLU A 106 -6.90 6.44 -3.05
N PHE A 107 -7.22 6.14 -1.79
CA PHE A 107 -7.25 4.77 -1.31
C PHE A 107 -8.24 3.91 -2.10
N SER A 108 -9.43 4.43 -2.36
CA SER A 108 -10.47 3.77 -3.14
C SER A 108 -10.02 3.49 -4.57
N LYS A 109 -9.27 4.39 -5.20
CA LYS A 109 -8.71 4.18 -6.55
C LYS A 109 -7.75 2.99 -6.56
N GLN A 110 -6.86 2.90 -5.59
CA GLN A 110 -5.89 1.80 -5.52
C GLN A 110 -6.56 0.45 -5.19
N LEU A 111 -7.55 0.42 -4.31
CA LEU A 111 -8.34 -0.80 -4.05
C LEU A 111 -9.07 -1.29 -5.30
N LYS A 112 -9.70 -0.38 -6.05
CA LYS A 112 -10.34 -0.70 -7.33
C LYS A 112 -9.34 -1.22 -8.35
N ARG A 113 -8.13 -0.64 -8.41
CA ARG A 113 -7.05 -1.10 -9.29
C ARG A 113 -6.63 -2.54 -8.94
N LEU A 114 -6.36 -2.83 -7.67
CA LEU A 114 -6.06 -4.20 -7.22
C LEU A 114 -7.19 -5.18 -7.56
N TYR A 115 -8.45 -4.76 -7.40
CA TYR A 115 -9.60 -5.57 -7.80
C TYR A 115 -9.60 -5.84 -9.31
N THR A 116 -9.36 -4.83 -10.15
CA THR A 116 -9.24 -5.02 -11.61
C THR A 116 -8.12 -6.00 -11.96
N LEU A 117 -7.01 -6.01 -11.19
CA LEU A 117 -5.89 -6.94 -11.38
C LEU A 117 -6.16 -8.39 -10.93
N GLY A 118 -7.31 -8.66 -10.31
CA GLY A 118 -7.76 -10.01 -9.93
C GLY A 118 -7.79 -10.30 -8.43
N ALA A 119 -7.43 -9.32 -7.58
CA ALA A 119 -7.57 -9.46 -6.13
C ALA A 119 -9.06 -9.52 -5.73
N ARG A 120 -9.43 -10.47 -4.85
CA ARG A 120 -10.83 -10.64 -4.40
C ARG A 120 -10.99 -10.69 -2.88
N LYS A 121 -9.93 -11.01 -2.13
CA LYS A 121 -9.96 -11.02 -0.67
C LYS A 121 -9.05 -9.92 -0.15
N PHE A 122 -9.65 -8.97 0.55
CA PHE A 122 -8.94 -7.84 1.15
C PHE A 122 -9.12 -7.89 2.66
N PHE A 123 -8.02 -7.71 3.38
CA PHE A 123 -8.05 -7.29 4.76
C PHE A 123 -7.56 -5.84 4.79
N VAL A 124 -8.47 -4.93 5.09
CA VAL A 124 -8.16 -3.49 5.23
C VAL A 124 -8.27 -3.16 6.70
N SER A 125 -7.17 -2.71 7.27
CA SER A 125 -7.13 -2.27 8.67
C SER A 125 -7.47 -0.79 8.80
N ASN A 126 -8.07 -0.42 9.93
CA ASN A 126 -8.25 0.97 10.30
C ASN A 126 -6.92 1.59 10.74
N VAL A 127 -6.88 2.92 10.73
CA VAL A 127 -5.78 3.69 11.31
C VAL A 127 -5.78 3.50 12.82
N SER A 128 -4.59 3.31 13.40
CA SER A 128 -4.41 3.21 14.84
C SER A 128 -4.85 4.49 15.56
N PRO A 129 -5.23 4.44 16.85
CA PRO A 129 -5.59 5.63 17.63
C PRO A 129 -4.39 6.58 17.80
N LEU A 130 -4.20 7.51 16.85
CA LEU A 130 -3.00 8.35 16.77
C LEU A 130 -2.79 9.21 18.01
N GLY A 131 -3.88 9.70 18.63
CA GLY A 131 -3.83 10.48 19.87
C GLY A 131 -3.34 9.72 21.11
N CYS A 132 -3.23 8.39 21.04
CA CYS A 132 -2.66 7.56 22.10
C CYS A 132 -1.18 7.20 21.85
N SER A 133 -0.59 7.67 20.75
CA SER A 133 0.81 7.40 20.45
C SER A 133 1.72 8.21 21.38
N PRO A 134 2.91 7.68 21.77
CA PRO A 134 3.90 8.43 22.55
C PRO A 134 4.29 9.77 21.92
N PHE A 135 4.18 9.89 20.59
CA PHE A 135 4.46 11.12 19.87
C PHE A 135 3.39 12.21 20.12
N SER A 136 2.15 11.82 20.36
CA SER A 136 1.01 12.74 20.54
C SER A 136 0.68 13.06 22.00
N ILE A 137 1.31 12.37 22.96
CA ILE A 137 1.13 12.65 24.40
C ILE A 137 2.33 13.48 24.90
N ASN A 138 2.04 14.64 25.47
CA ASN A 138 3.06 15.46 26.11
C ASN A 138 3.26 14.93 27.54
N THR A 139 4.42 14.34 27.82
CA THR A 139 4.83 13.93 29.18
C THR A 139 5.54 15.05 29.91
#